data_AF-A0A424YP15-F1
#
_entry.id   AF-A0A424YP15-F1
#
_cell.length_a   1.000
_cell.length_b   1.000
_cell.length_c   1.000
_cell.angle_alpha   90.00
_cell.angle_beta   90.00
_cell.angle_gamma   90.00
#
_symmetry.space_group_name_H-M   'P 1'
#
loop_
_entity.id
_entity.type
_entity.pdbx_description
1 polymer ?
#
loop_
_entity_poly.entity_id
_entity_poly.type
_entity_poly.pdbx_seq_one_letter_code
_entity_poly.pdbx_strand_id
1 'polypeptide(L)'
;MVFFRRSRETGAGSDIKGTEARKLFYWVEEHKGENLIWRLPQNVMWNDNVLVREDEYGIFFRDGKAMQVFDRPDRYALTTQNIAGLQALSATIVGVKQIGEFYWAQKREFRGNFGTSEPLTFRDADFGVVRIRVFGQFAYKISDPMLLITQFVGTKGMTRSDEIISWLKDQIVMIINDTLGELKTHKHMGILDMPAYLTEIEQVCLGKLGSETSNYGLAITKFSGLNINLPEEVQEAVDKRGAMSALGVNFMQYQSGRAIENIGRGAAEGGGEGAGFATLGAGMGAGMGMGHVMGQAMGGGGQPGAFGGQQPSSQPASVSCIKCGQQIAQGTKFCPHCGSPQAEEMVTCGTCGASVKKGMKFCPECGSPMEQGPKKCSKCGEELSAGTKFCSNCGTPAE
;
A
#
# COMPACT_ATOMS: atom_id res chain seq x y z
N MET A 1 -41.50 15.83 22.76
CA MET A 1 -41.72 17.15 22.14
C MET A 1 -40.87 17.22 20.87
N VAL A 2 -41.54 17.24 19.72
CA VAL A 2 -40.94 17.28 18.39
C VAL A 2 -40.47 18.71 18.11
N PHE A 3 -39.17 18.94 17.94
CA PHE A 3 -38.65 20.17 17.38
C PHE A 3 -38.34 19.93 15.90
N PHE A 4 -39.14 20.55 15.03
CA PHE A 4 -39.04 20.50 13.60
C PHE A 4 -37.67 21.03 13.11
N ARG A 5 -36.98 20.17 12.37
CA ARG A 5 -35.74 20.45 11.64
C ARG A 5 -36.10 21.32 10.42
N ARG A 6 -35.78 22.61 10.48
CA ARG A 6 -35.93 23.55 9.35
C ARG A 6 -34.80 23.26 8.34
N SER A 7 -35.17 22.86 7.13
CA SER A 7 -34.27 22.72 5.98
C SER A 7 -33.69 24.09 5.60
N ARG A 8 -32.38 24.27 5.72
CA ARG A 8 -31.68 25.51 5.34
C ARG A 8 -31.64 25.67 3.81
N GLU A 9 -32.59 26.47 3.34
CA GLU A 9 -32.42 27.67 2.51
C GLU A 9 -31.53 27.56 1.25
N THR A 10 -32.17 27.20 0.14
CA THR A 10 -31.84 27.72 -1.20
C THR A 10 -31.87 29.25 -1.18
N GLY A 11 -30.88 29.92 -1.77
CA GLY A 11 -30.97 31.35 -2.08
C GLY A 11 -32.08 31.59 -3.10
N ALA A 12 -33.30 31.78 -2.63
CA ALA A 12 -34.45 32.17 -3.44
C ALA A 12 -34.64 33.68 -3.24
N GLY A 13 -34.05 34.49 -4.11
CA GLY A 13 -34.30 35.92 -4.13
C GLY A 13 -35.64 36.20 -4.81
N SER A 14 -36.71 36.34 -4.02
CA SER A 14 -37.98 36.93 -4.48
C SER A 14 -38.43 38.02 -3.51
N ASP A 15 -37.81 39.20 -3.60
CA ASP A 15 -38.24 40.41 -2.86
C ASP A 15 -39.40 41.13 -3.57
N ILE A 16 -40.42 40.39 -4.02
CA ILE A 16 -41.67 41.01 -4.47
C ILE A 16 -42.83 40.16 -3.96
N LYS A 17 -43.45 40.61 -2.86
CA LYS A 17 -44.73 40.09 -2.38
C LYS A 17 -45.83 40.59 -3.32
N GLY A 18 -46.29 39.72 -4.21
CA GLY A 18 -47.46 39.96 -5.05
C GLY A 18 -47.20 39.58 -6.49
N THR A 19 -48.08 38.76 -7.04
CA THR A 19 -48.02 38.12 -8.37
C THR A 19 -47.04 36.95 -8.42
N GLU A 20 -47.32 35.93 -9.24
CA GLU A 20 -46.48 34.73 -9.46
C GLU A 20 -45.04 35.12 -9.82
N ALA A 21 -44.23 35.39 -8.80
CA ALA A 21 -42.90 35.95 -8.97
C ALA A 21 -41.99 34.88 -9.57
N ARG A 22 -41.51 35.15 -10.79
CA ARG A 22 -40.53 34.33 -11.50
C ARG A 22 -39.37 34.06 -10.54
N LYS A 23 -39.16 32.79 -10.17
CA LYS A 23 -38.09 32.43 -9.25
C LYS A 23 -36.76 32.50 -10.01
N LEU A 24 -35.83 33.26 -9.44
CA LEU A 24 -34.44 33.26 -9.88
C LEU A 24 -33.68 32.27 -9.01
N PHE A 25 -33.13 31.22 -9.61
CA PHE A 25 -32.24 30.28 -8.95
C PHE A 25 -30.79 30.60 -9.26
N TYR A 26 -29.94 30.49 -8.26
CA TYR A 26 -28.50 30.68 -8.38
C TYR A 26 -27.79 29.79 -7.36
N TRP A 27 -26.54 29.44 -7.65
CA TRP A 27 -25.72 28.71 -6.69
C TRP A 27 -25.23 29.65 -5.58
N VAL A 28 -25.65 29.39 -4.34
CA VAL A 28 -25.22 30.14 -3.16
C VAL A 28 -23.73 29.92 -2.91
N GLU A 29 -22.97 30.99 -2.72
CA GLU A 29 -21.50 30.95 -2.59
C GLU A 29 -21.02 30.11 -1.40
N GLU A 30 -21.77 30.09 -0.30
CA GLU A 30 -21.49 29.27 0.89
C GLU A 30 -21.41 27.76 0.58
N HIS A 31 -22.14 27.30 -0.44
CA HIS A 31 -22.16 25.90 -0.87
C HIS A 31 -21.25 25.63 -2.07
N LYS A 32 -20.57 26.66 -2.58
CA LYS A 32 -19.73 26.55 -3.76
C LYS A 32 -18.37 25.96 -3.40
N GLY A 33 -17.65 26.58 -2.46
CA GLY A 33 -16.44 26.04 -1.81
C GLY A 33 -15.65 25.00 -2.62
N GLU A 34 -15.49 23.80 -2.08
CA GLU A 34 -14.82 22.65 -2.72
C GLU A 34 -15.75 21.77 -3.58
N ASN A 35 -17.02 22.15 -3.73
CA ASN A 35 -17.98 21.35 -4.48
C ASN A 35 -17.80 21.57 -5.99
N LEU A 36 -17.45 20.51 -6.70
CA LEU A 36 -17.34 20.49 -8.15
C LEU A 36 -18.70 20.76 -8.83
N ILE A 37 -19.75 20.13 -8.31
CA ILE A 37 -21.11 20.18 -8.86
C ILE A 37 -22.14 20.46 -7.76
N TRP A 38 -23.25 21.08 -8.15
CA TRP A 38 -24.41 21.27 -7.30
C TRP A 38 -25.70 21.08 -8.09
N ARG A 39 -26.58 20.22 -7.58
CA ARG A 39 -27.90 19.98 -8.17
C ARG A 39 -28.95 20.83 -7.46
N LEU A 40 -29.83 21.49 -8.23
CA LEU A 40 -30.99 22.16 -7.65
C LEU A 40 -31.91 21.11 -6.99
N PRO A 41 -32.24 21.24 -5.70
CA PRO A 41 -33.09 20.27 -5.01
C PRO A 41 -34.57 20.38 -5.40
N GLN A 42 -34.96 21.47 -6.05
CA GLN A 42 -36.34 21.68 -6.52
C GLN A 42 -36.47 21.37 -8.00
N ASN A 43 -37.64 20.88 -8.39
CA ASN A 43 -37.99 20.68 -9.78
C ASN A 43 -38.09 22.04 -10.48
N VAL A 44 -37.41 22.14 -11.62
CA VAL A 44 -37.40 23.37 -12.41
C VAL A 44 -38.59 23.38 -13.35
N MET A 45 -39.34 24.47 -13.33
CA MET A 45 -40.55 24.65 -14.12
C MET A 45 -40.27 25.51 -15.35
N TRP A 46 -41.15 25.41 -16.34
CA TRP A 46 -41.10 26.27 -17.52
C TRP A 46 -41.24 27.76 -17.12
N ASN A 47 -40.41 28.63 -17.71
CA ASN A 47 -40.24 30.05 -17.37
C ASN A 47 -39.48 30.39 -16.07
N ASP A 48 -38.93 29.42 -15.35
CA ASP A 48 -38.00 29.73 -14.26
C ASP A 48 -36.71 30.37 -14.80
N ASN A 49 -36.09 31.24 -14.00
CA ASN A 49 -34.83 31.88 -14.37
C ASN A 49 -33.69 31.25 -13.59
N VAL A 50 -32.57 31.03 -14.27
CA VAL A 50 -31.31 30.56 -13.66
C VAL A 50 -30.20 31.54 -13.95
N LEU A 51 -29.41 31.88 -12.94
CA LEU A 51 -28.19 32.65 -13.09
C LEU A 51 -27.01 31.68 -13.26
N VAL A 52 -26.24 31.87 -14.32
CA VAL A 52 -24.95 31.19 -14.51
C VAL A 52 -23.87 32.26 -14.46
N ARG A 53 -22.92 32.12 -13.53
CA ARG A 53 -21.79 33.04 -13.42
C ARG A 53 -20.65 32.66 -14.37
N GLU A 54 -19.65 33.55 -14.49
CA GLU A 54 -18.48 33.34 -15.35
C GLU A 54 -17.73 32.04 -15.05
N ASP A 55 -17.62 31.70 -13.77
CA ASP A 55 -16.90 30.55 -13.25
C ASP A 55 -17.79 29.29 -13.12
N GLU A 56 -18.99 29.30 -13.70
CA GLU A 56 -19.94 28.21 -13.65
C GLU A 56 -20.36 27.75 -15.06
N TYR A 57 -20.62 26.46 -15.22
CA TYR A 57 -21.45 25.90 -16.27
C TYR A 57 -22.84 25.63 -15.70
N GLY A 58 -23.88 25.98 -16.45
CA GLY A 58 -25.25 25.55 -16.16
C GLY A 58 -25.63 24.39 -17.06
N ILE A 59 -26.23 23.33 -16.52
CA ILE A 59 -26.68 22.19 -17.32
C ILE A 59 -28.13 21.91 -17.00
N PHE A 60 -28.98 21.99 -18.02
CA PHE A 60 -30.40 21.69 -17.89
C PHE A 60 -30.73 20.32 -18.47
N PHE A 61 -31.35 19.50 -17.64
CA PHE A 61 -31.89 18.20 -18.00
C PHE A 61 -33.42 18.24 -17.95
N ARG A 62 -34.04 17.56 -18.90
CA ARG A 62 -35.49 17.38 -18.93
C ARG A 62 -35.80 15.93 -19.22
N ASP A 63 -36.64 15.34 -18.36
CA ASP A 63 -37.09 13.94 -18.51
C ASP A 63 -35.91 12.97 -18.72
N GLY A 64 -34.78 13.23 -18.03
CA GLY A 64 -33.56 12.42 -18.10
C GLY A 64 -32.63 12.70 -19.30
N LYS A 65 -32.98 13.62 -20.20
CA LYS A 65 -32.13 14.02 -21.34
C LYS A 65 -31.44 15.36 -21.09
N ALA A 66 -30.14 15.43 -21.37
CA ALA A 66 -29.42 16.69 -21.38
C ALA A 66 -29.94 17.55 -22.55
N MET A 67 -30.48 18.72 -22.22
CA MET A 67 -31.13 19.58 -23.20
C MET A 67 -30.20 20.68 -23.69
N GLN A 68 -29.51 21.36 -22.77
CA GLN A 68 -28.66 22.50 -23.07
C GLN A 68 -27.58 22.66 -21.99
N VAL A 69 -26.38 23.00 -22.45
CA VAL A 69 -25.29 23.50 -21.61
C VAL A 69 -25.20 25.01 -21.80
N PHE A 70 -25.20 25.74 -20.69
CA PHE A 70 -25.00 27.17 -20.60
C PHE A 70 -23.56 27.45 -20.19
N ASP A 71 -22.75 27.87 -21.16
CA ASP A 71 -21.32 28.14 -21.00
C ASP A 71 -21.00 29.62 -20.81
N ARG A 72 -21.90 30.52 -21.20
CA ARG A 72 -21.74 31.96 -21.06
C ARG A 72 -22.36 32.48 -19.77
N PRO A 73 -21.76 33.51 -19.15
CA PRO A 73 -22.33 34.17 -17.98
C PRO A 73 -23.58 34.94 -18.39
N ASP A 74 -24.76 34.50 -17.95
CA ASP A 74 -25.99 35.25 -18.15
C ASP A 74 -27.11 34.76 -17.21
N ARG A 75 -28.22 35.49 -17.22
CA ARG A 75 -29.51 35.04 -16.69
C ARG A 75 -30.28 34.36 -17.81
N TYR A 76 -30.44 33.06 -17.70
CA TYR A 76 -31.19 32.27 -18.67
C TYR A 76 -32.62 32.05 -18.18
N ALA A 77 -33.58 32.50 -18.97
CA ALA A 77 -34.96 32.06 -18.83
C ALA A 77 -35.09 30.67 -19.48
N LEU A 78 -35.55 29.68 -18.71
CA LEU A 78 -35.72 28.30 -19.18
C LEU A 78 -37.02 28.21 -20.01
N THR A 79 -36.89 28.64 -21.25
CA THR A 79 -37.95 28.69 -22.24
C THR A 79 -37.56 27.93 -23.50
N THR A 80 -38.56 27.60 -24.32
CA THR A 80 -38.45 26.92 -25.61
C THR A 80 -37.53 27.64 -26.62
N GLN A 81 -37.21 28.93 -26.38
CA GLN A 81 -36.36 29.75 -27.25
C GLN A 81 -34.86 29.59 -26.97
N ASN A 82 -34.47 29.21 -25.74
CA ASN A 82 -33.07 29.14 -25.32
C ASN A 82 -32.49 27.71 -25.34
N ILE A 83 -33.27 26.73 -25.77
CA ILE A 83 -32.89 25.32 -25.82
C ILE A 83 -33.15 24.81 -27.23
N ALA A 84 -32.10 24.44 -27.95
CA ALA A 84 -32.24 23.85 -29.27
C ALA A 84 -33.03 22.52 -29.18
N GLY A 85 -34.04 22.34 -30.05
CA GLY A 85 -34.82 21.08 -30.14
C GLY A 85 -36.14 21.04 -29.34
N LEU A 86 -36.50 22.11 -28.61
CA LEU A 86 -37.73 22.14 -27.81
C LEU A 86 -39.02 22.33 -28.64
N GLN A 87 -38.90 22.67 -29.94
CA GLN A 87 -40.05 22.83 -30.85
C GLN A 87 -40.70 21.51 -31.29
N ALA A 88 -40.00 20.37 -31.20
CA ALA A 88 -40.51 19.09 -31.71
C ALA A 88 -41.42 18.33 -30.70
N LEU A 89 -41.51 18.79 -29.45
CA LEU A 89 -42.21 18.08 -28.36
C LEU A 89 -43.35 18.89 -27.73
N SER A 90 -43.69 20.07 -28.25
CA SER A 90 -44.73 20.94 -27.69
C SER A 90 -46.17 20.44 -27.91
N ALA A 91 -46.36 19.25 -28.49
CA ALA A 91 -47.67 18.74 -28.88
C ALA A 91 -48.22 17.60 -27.99
N THR A 92 -47.56 17.19 -26.90
CA THR A 92 -47.97 15.95 -26.22
C THR A 92 -48.09 16.10 -24.69
N ILE A 93 -49.36 16.26 -24.30
CA ILE A 93 -50.02 15.84 -23.05
C ILE A 93 -49.91 16.79 -21.84
N VAL A 94 -50.99 17.57 -21.69
CA VAL A 94 -51.48 18.11 -20.42
C VAL A 94 -51.71 16.94 -19.46
N GLY A 95 -50.96 16.86 -18.35
CA GLY A 95 -51.16 15.87 -17.29
C GLY A 95 -49.92 15.09 -16.86
N VAL A 96 -48.81 15.15 -17.60
CA VAL A 96 -47.53 14.57 -17.16
C VAL A 96 -46.73 15.62 -16.39
N LYS A 97 -46.35 15.30 -15.14
CA LYS A 97 -45.48 16.15 -14.32
C LYS A 97 -44.09 16.19 -14.97
N GLN A 98 -43.80 17.26 -15.70
CA GLN A 98 -42.50 17.47 -16.34
C GLN A 98 -41.42 17.55 -15.25
N ILE A 99 -40.39 16.71 -15.36
CA ILE A 99 -39.26 16.73 -14.42
C ILE A 99 -38.11 17.48 -15.07
N GLY A 100 -37.83 18.68 -14.54
CA GLY A 100 -36.73 19.52 -14.93
C GLY A 100 -35.67 19.53 -13.84
N GLU A 101 -34.45 19.15 -14.19
CA GLU A 101 -33.31 19.19 -13.28
C GLU A 101 -32.29 20.19 -13.79
N PHE A 102 -31.69 20.96 -12.88
CA PHE A 102 -30.64 21.90 -13.21
C PHE A 102 -29.42 21.65 -12.33
N TYR A 103 -28.26 21.63 -12.97
CA TYR A 103 -26.96 21.42 -12.34
C TYR A 103 -26.08 22.64 -12.59
N TRP A 104 -25.40 23.10 -11.55
CA TRP A 104 -24.25 23.99 -11.70
C TRP A 104 -22.96 23.18 -11.54
N ALA A 105 -21.97 23.51 -12.34
CA ALA A 105 -20.65 22.89 -12.29
C ALA A 105 -19.57 23.97 -12.37
N GLN A 106 -18.50 23.89 -11.57
CA GLN A 106 -17.47 24.94 -11.56
C GLN A 106 -16.47 24.79 -12.72
N LYS A 107 -16.15 25.91 -13.38
CA LYS A 107 -15.14 25.97 -14.46
C LYS A 107 -13.70 26.01 -13.97
N ARG A 108 -13.49 26.46 -12.73
CA ARG A 108 -12.16 26.68 -12.16
C ARG A 108 -11.40 25.36 -12.02
N GLU A 109 -10.08 25.48 -11.92
CA GLU A 109 -9.22 24.37 -11.55
C GLU A 109 -9.29 24.11 -10.04
N PHE A 110 -9.37 22.83 -9.69
CA PHE A 110 -9.30 22.34 -8.31
C PHE A 110 -7.98 21.63 -8.09
N ARG A 111 -7.51 21.66 -6.85
CA ARG A 111 -6.30 20.97 -6.41
C ARG A 111 -6.65 19.98 -5.33
N GLY A 112 -6.04 18.81 -5.38
CA GLY A 112 -6.22 17.75 -4.41
C GLY A 112 -4.92 17.03 -4.13
N ASN A 113 -4.86 16.39 -2.97
CA ASN A 113 -3.80 15.46 -2.62
C ASN A 113 -4.34 14.03 -2.78
N PHE A 114 -3.50 13.13 -3.29
CA PHE A 114 -3.78 11.70 -3.33
C PHE A 114 -2.73 10.95 -2.52
N GLY A 115 -3.11 9.76 -2.09
CA GLY A 115 -2.21 8.86 -1.39
C GLY A 115 -2.77 7.45 -1.40
N THR A 116 -1.88 6.47 -1.37
CA THR A 116 -2.26 5.06 -1.20
C THR A 116 -2.70 4.84 0.24
N SER A 117 -3.98 4.52 0.46
CA SER A 117 -4.50 4.15 1.79
C SER A 117 -3.83 2.87 2.30
N GLU A 118 -3.69 1.88 1.42
CA GLU A 118 -2.97 0.64 1.69
C GLU A 118 -1.61 0.62 0.98
N PRO A 119 -0.53 0.12 1.61
CA PRO A 119 0.77 0.01 0.97
C PRO A 119 0.72 -0.89 -0.27
N LEU A 120 1.35 -0.44 -1.35
CA LEU A 120 1.54 -1.22 -2.56
C LEU A 120 2.69 -2.20 -2.36
N THR A 121 2.45 -3.48 -2.65
CA THR A 121 3.44 -4.55 -2.44
C THR A 121 4.21 -4.84 -3.72
N PHE A 122 5.54 -4.75 -3.65
CA PHE A 122 6.46 -4.91 -4.76
C PHE A 122 7.59 -5.87 -4.41
N ARG A 123 7.93 -6.79 -5.31
CA ARG A 123 9.09 -7.71 -5.15
C ARG A 123 10.41 -7.13 -5.67
N ASP A 124 11.23 -6.56 -4.83
CA ASP A 124 12.57 -6.07 -5.16
C ASP A 124 13.62 -7.20 -5.14
N ALA A 125 14.70 -7.04 -5.91
CA ALA A 125 15.77 -8.04 -6.00
C ALA A 125 16.70 -8.01 -4.76
N ASP A 126 16.92 -6.83 -4.18
CA ASP A 126 17.84 -6.61 -3.06
C ASP A 126 17.18 -6.79 -1.69
N PHE A 127 15.89 -6.47 -1.61
CA PHE A 127 15.13 -6.42 -0.35
C PHE A 127 13.99 -7.44 -0.27
N GLY A 128 13.74 -8.22 -1.32
CA GLY A 128 12.65 -9.18 -1.34
C GLY A 128 11.30 -8.49 -1.50
N VAL A 129 10.34 -8.72 -0.59
CA VAL A 129 9.01 -8.09 -0.70
C VAL A 129 8.99 -6.77 0.07
N VAL A 130 8.85 -5.67 -0.66
CA VAL A 130 8.81 -4.30 -0.13
C VAL A 130 7.40 -3.75 -0.25
N ARG A 131 6.94 -3.02 0.78
CA ARG A 131 5.64 -2.34 0.79
C ARG A 131 5.85 -0.83 0.75
N ILE A 132 5.58 -0.21 -0.39
CA ILE A 132 5.72 1.24 -0.54
C ILE A 132 4.39 1.95 -0.42
N ARG A 133 4.42 3.18 0.09
CA ARG A 133 3.29 4.10 0.02
C ARG A 133 3.62 5.23 -0.93
N VAL A 134 2.64 5.62 -1.74
CA VAL A 134 2.81 6.69 -2.71
C VAL A 134 1.87 7.84 -2.37
N PHE A 135 2.41 9.05 -2.42
CA PHE A 135 1.67 10.30 -2.17
C PHE A 135 1.95 11.29 -3.28
N GLY A 136 1.05 12.24 -3.46
CA GLY A 136 1.31 13.36 -4.36
C GLY A 136 0.15 14.33 -4.46
N GLN A 137 0.29 15.26 -5.40
CA GLN A 137 -0.68 16.30 -5.65
C GLN A 137 -1.14 16.26 -7.10
N PHE A 138 -2.39 16.62 -7.32
CA PHE A 138 -2.98 16.68 -8.64
C PHE A 138 -3.89 17.89 -8.75
N ALA A 139 -4.02 18.40 -9.96
CA ALA A 139 -4.97 19.43 -10.31
C ALA A 139 -5.90 18.91 -11.41
N TYR A 140 -7.17 19.24 -11.27
CA TYR A 140 -8.23 18.76 -12.15
C TYR A 140 -9.25 19.85 -12.42
N LYS A 141 -9.87 19.78 -13.58
CA LYS A 141 -10.97 20.67 -13.99
C LYS A 141 -11.99 19.89 -14.79
N ILE A 142 -13.17 20.47 -14.94
CA ILE A 142 -14.23 19.92 -15.78
C ILE A 142 -13.90 20.27 -17.24
N SER A 143 -13.77 19.26 -18.09
CA SER A 143 -13.57 19.43 -19.54
C SER A 143 -14.90 19.41 -20.28
N ASP A 144 -15.78 18.47 -19.93
CA ASP A 144 -17.12 18.36 -20.48
C ASP A 144 -18.15 18.19 -19.35
N PRO A 145 -18.94 19.22 -19.04
CA PRO A 145 -19.91 19.16 -17.95
C PRO A 145 -21.09 18.23 -18.24
N MET A 146 -21.44 17.99 -19.50
CA MET A 146 -22.54 17.09 -19.87
C MET A 146 -22.13 15.64 -19.69
N LEU A 147 -20.90 15.30 -20.11
CA LEU A 147 -20.35 13.97 -19.91
C LEU A 147 -20.14 13.67 -18.42
N LEU A 148 -19.69 14.66 -17.65
CA LEU A 148 -19.55 14.54 -16.20
C LEU A 148 -20.86 14.13 -15.52
N ILE A 149 -21.94 14.88 -15.74
CA ILE A 149 -23.22 14.60 -15.08
C ILE A 149 -23.80 13.25 -15.55
N THR A 150 -23.74 12.94 -16.84
CA THR A 150 -24.30 11.67 -17.36
C THR A 150 -23.55 10.45 -16.80
N GLN A 151 -22.22 10.49 -16.71
CA GLN A 151 -21.43 9.38 -16.20
C GLN A 151 -21.49 9.24 -14.67
N PHE A 152 -21.36 10.33 -13.92
CA PHE A 152 -21.34 10.25 -12.45
C PHE A 152 -22.74 10.18 -11.85
N VAL A 153 -23.63 11.08 -12.22
CA VAL A 153 -24.99 11.14 -11.66
C VAL A 153 -25.88 10.07 -12.28
N GLY A 154 -25.77 9.85 -13.60
CA GLY A 154 -26.56 8.86 -14.32
C GLY A 154 -26.11 7.42 -14.09
N THR A 155 -24.85 7.10 -14.42
CA THR A 155 -24.36 5.70 -14.40
C THR A 155 -23.91 5.24 -13.02
N LYS A 156 -23.20 6.08 -12.27
CA LYS A 156 -22.64 5.71 -10.95
C LYS A 156 -23.51 6.13 -9.76
N GLY A 157 -24.53 6.95 -9.97
CA GLY A 157 -25.37 7.49 -8.89
C GLY A 157 -24.63 8.43 -7.94
N MET A 158 -23.43 8.87 -8.31
CA MET A 158 -22.60 9.78 -7.52
C MET A 158 -23.13 11.20 -7.69
N THR A 159 -23.74 11.72 -6.65
CA THR A 159 -24.41 13.04 -6.68
C THR A 159 -23.61 14.11 -5.96
N ARG A 160 -22.59 13.71 -5.20
CA ARG A 160 -21.79 14.59 -4.38
C ARG A 160 -20.37 14.72 -4.92
N SER A 161 -19.77 15.88 -4.67
CA SER A 161 -18.44 16.19 -5.18
C SER A 161 -17.34 15.38 -4.50
N ASP A 162 -17.50 15.03 -3.22
CA ASP A 162 -16.58 14.19 -2.46
C ASP A 162 -16.47 12.77 -3.02
N GLU A 163 -17.57 12.20 -3.51
CA GLU A 163 -17.58 10.88 -4.15
C GLU A 163 -16.79 10.88 -5.47
N ILE A 164 -16.96 11.92 -6.29
CA ILE A 164 -16.21 12.11 -7.54
C ILE A 164 -14.71 12.24 -7.25
N ILE A 165 -14.35 13.03 -6.23
CA ILE A 165 -12.96 13.22 -5.81
C ILE A 165 -12.35 11.91 -5.29
N SER A 166 -13.10 11.14 -4.50
CA SER A 166 -12.64 9.84 -4.01
C SER A 166 -12.38 8.88 -5.17
N TRP A 167 -13.32 8.78 -6.10
CA TRP A 167 -13.15 7.96 -7.30
C TRP A 167 -11.91 8.36 -8.10
N LEU A 168 -11.68 9.68 -8.26
CA LEU A 168 -10.51 10.18 -8.98
C LEU A 168 -9.19 9.80 -8.29
N LYS A 169 -9.13 9.86 -6.95
CA LYS A 169 -7.97 9.40 -6.17
C LYS A 169 -7.72 7.90 -6.38
N ASP A 170 -8.78 7.09 -6.43
CA ASP A 170 -8.67 5.65 -6.67
C ASP A 170 -8.13 5.37 -8.08
N GLN A 171 -8.60 6.09 -9.11
CA GLN A 171 -8.07 5.99 -10.47
C GLN A 171 -6.58 6.37 -10.54
N ILE A 172 -6.19 7.43 -9.84
CA ILE A 172 -4.78 7.85 -9.75
C ILE A 172 -3.93 6.73 -9.14
N VAL A 173 -4.34 6.16 -8.01
CA VAL A 173 -3.60 5.08 -7.33
C VAL A 173 -3.47 3.85 -8.24
N MET A 174 -4.55 3.49 -8.95
CA MET A 174 -4.54 2.36 -9.90
C MET A 174 -3.51 2.58 -11.02
N ILE A 175 -3.51 3.76 -11.67
CA ILE A 175 -2.60 4.08 -12.77
C ILE A 175 -1.15 4.16 -12.31
N ILE A 176 -0.90 4.68 -11.11
CA ILE A 176 0.44 4.67 -10.50
C ILE A 176 0.92 3.24 -10.30
N ASN A 177 0.09 2.36 -9.73
CA ASN A 177 0.47 0.97 -9.48
C ASN A 177 0.82 0.25 -10.79
N ASP A 178 -0.02 0.43 -11.82
CA ASP A 178 0.23 -0.08 -13.17
C ASP A 178 1.55 0.45 -13.76
N THR A 179 1.77 1.77 -13.71
CA THR A 179 2.97 2.43 -14.23
C THR A 179 4.24 1.94 -13.50
N LEU A 180 4.21 1.83 -12.17
CA LEU A 180 5.33 1.32 -11.38
C LEU A 180 5.60 -0.17 -11.69
N GLY A 181 4.55 -0.98 -11.88
CA GLY A 181 4.64 -2.38 -12.27
C GLY A 181 5.29 -2.57 -13.65
N GLU A 182 4.88 -1.78 -14.64
CA GLU A 182 5.46 -1.77 -15.98
C GLU A 182 6.93 -1.36 -15.95
N LEU A 183 7.28 -0.25 -15.29
CA LEU A 183 8.66 0.24 -15.23
C LEU A 183 9.59 -0.78 -14.57
N LYS A 184 9.11 -1.47 -13.55
CA LYS A 184 9.87 -2.53 -12.91
C LYS A 184 10.06 -3.75 -13.79
N THR A 185 9.02 -4.17 -14.52
CA THR A 185 9.07 -5.37 -15.38
C THR A 185 9.89 -5.13 -16.64
N HIS A 186 9.72 -3.97 -17.28
CA HIS A 186 10.34 -3.67 -18.57
C HIS A 186 11.72 -2.99 -18.46
N LYS A 187 11.95 -2.16 -17.42
CA LYS A 187 13.22 -1.46 -17.22
C LYS A 187 14.06 -2.01 -16.08
N HIS A 188 13.62 -3.09 -15.42
CA HIS A 188 14.29 -3.68 -14.26
C HIS A 188 14.65 -2.64 -13.19
N MET A 189 13.81 -1.62 -13.02
CA MET A 189 14.06 -0.52 -12.09
C MET A 189 14.00 -1.00 -10.63
N GLY A 190 15.08 -0.81 -9.88
CA GLY A 190 15.14 -1.09 -8.45
C GLY A 190 14.31 -0.08 -7.67
N ILE A 191 13.81 -0.47 -6.49
CA ILE A 191 13.00 0.42 -5.64
C ILE A 191 13.76 1.70 -5.25
N LEU A 192 15.09 1.61 -5.11
CA LEU A 192 15.97 2.71 -4.74
C LEU A 192 16.24 3.69 -5.88
N ASP A 193 16.02 3.27 -7.13
CA ASP A 193 16.21 4.12 -8.31
C ASP A 193 14.94 4.93 -8.63
N MET A 194 13.77 4.50 -8.15
CA MET A 194 12.48 5.15 -8.41
C MET A 194 12.47 6.65 -8.07
N PRO A 195 13.08 7.13 -6.96
CA PRO A 195 13.15 8.56 -6.66
C PRO A 195 13.84 9.40 -7.73
N ALA A 196 14.79 8.82 -8.48
CA ALA A 196 15.49 9.54 -9.55
C ALA A 196 14.61 9.76 -10.80
N TYR A 197 13.55 8.95 -10.95
CA TYR A 197 12.67 8.96 -12.13
C TYR A 197 11.25 9.47 -11.82
N LEU A 198 11.05 10.16 -10.69
CA LEU A 198 9.72 10.62 -10.27
C LEU A 198 9.08 11.54 -11.31
N THR A 199 9.86 12.41 -11.97
CA THR A 199 9.32 13.34 -12.98
C THR A 199 8.84 12.58 -14.22
N GLU A 200 9.56 11.56 -14.66
CA GLU A 200 9.18 10.71 -15.79
C GLU A 200 7.93 9.90 -15.45
N ILE A 201 7.87 9.34 -14.24
CA ILE A 201 6.68 8.63 -13.74
C ILE A 201 5.48 9.58 -13.72
N GLU A 202 5.65 10.82 -13.22
CA GLU A 202 4.60 11.83 -13.21
C GLU A 202 4.06 12.13 -14.62
N GLN A 203 4.92 12.27 -15.63
CA GLN A 203 4.48 12.54 -17.01
C GLN A 203 3.76 11.34 -17.63
N VAL A 204 4.25 10.12 -17.40
CA VAL A 204 3.60 8.90 -17.89
C VAL A 204 2.22 8.73 -17.24
N CYS A 205 2.13 8.91 -15.92
CA CYS A 205 0.87 8.88 -15.20
C CYS A 205 -0.09 9.97 -15.69
N LEU A 206 0.38 11.21 -15.91
CA LEU A 206 -0.44 12.30 -16.44
C LEU A 206 -1.04 11.97 -17.81
N GLY A 207 -0.25 11.36 -18.70
CA GLY A 207 -0.72 10.93 -20.02
C GLY A 207 -1.82 9.86 -19.94
N LYS A 208 -1.59 8.78 -19.17
CA LYS A 208 -2.57 7.70 -18.94
C LYS A 208 -3.84 8.22 -18.25
N LEU A 209 -3.68 9.07 -17.23
CA LEU A 209 -4.77 9.70 -16.50
C LEU A 209 -5.62 10.61 -17.38
N GLY A 210 -4.99 11.36 -18.28
CA GLY A 210 -5.67 12.24 -19.23
C GLY A 210 -6.66 11.47 -20.10
N SER A 211 -6.24 10.33 -20.68
CA SER A 211 -7.11 9.50 -21.53
C SER A 211 -8.24 8.81 -20.76
N GLU A 212 -7.98 8.38 -19.52
CA GLU A 212 -9.00 7.71 -18.71
C GLU A 212 -10.06 8.72 -18.21
N THR A 213 -9.63 9.87 -17.70
CA THR A 213 -10.54 10.87 -17.11
C THR A 213 -11.33 11.66 -18.13
N SER A 214 -10.83 11.82 -19.36
CA SER A 214 -11.56 12.50 -20.43
C SER A 214 -12.89 11.83 -20.77
N ASN A 215 -12.95 10.50 -20.64
CA ASN A 215 -14.18 9.72 -20.87
C ASN A 215 -15.29 10.01 -19.84
N TYR A 216 -14.94 10.68 -18.75
CA TYR A 216 -15.85 11.08 -17.67
C TYR A 216 -16.06 12.59 -17.61
N GLY A 217 -15.62 13.36 -18.61
CA GLY A 217 -15.75 14.81 -18.65
C GLY A 217 -14.84 15.57 -17.67
N LEU A 218 -13.79 14.90 -17.17
CA LEU A 218 -12.76 15.48 -16.32
C LEU A 218 -11.45 15.60 -17.09
N ALA A 219 -10.64 16.60 -16.75
CA ALA A 219 -9.28 16.73 -17.24
C ALA A 219 -8.33 16.95 -16.07
N ILE A 220 -7.31 16.11 -15.98
CA ILE A 220 -6.18 16.31 -15.06
C ILE A 220 -5.18 17.21 -15.76
N THR A 221 -5.01 18.42 -15.24
CA THR A 221 -4.13 19.45 -15.82
C THR A 221 -2.71 19.37 -15.29
N LYS A 222 -2.56 18.94 -14.03
CA LYS A 222 -1.27 18.81 -13.38
C LYS A 222 -1.25 17.57 -12.51
N PHE A 223 -0.13 16.88 -12.54
CA PHE A 223 0.19 15.78 -11.66
C PHE A 223 1.65 15.97 -11.22
N SER A 224 1.87 16.15 -9.91
CA SER A 224 3.19 16.57 -9.41
C SER A 224 3.38 16.28 -7.93
N GLY A 225 4.64 16.32 -7.48
CA GLY A 225 4.98 16.12 -6.08
C GLY A 225 4.83 14.67 -5.66
N LEU A 226 5.02 13.74 -6.61
CA LEU A 226 5.03 12.32 -6.36
C LEU A 226 6.13 11.99 -5.36
N ASN A 227 5.78 11.28 -4.30
CA ASN A 227 6.71 10.83 -3.28
C ASN A 227 6.42 9.37 -2.94
N ILE A 228 7.46 8.55 -2.95
CA ILE A 228 7.41 7.12 -2.65
C ILE A 228 8.11 6.90 -1.30
N ASN A 229 7.33 6.60 -0.28
CA ASN A 229 7.84 6.30 1.05
C ASN A 229 8.11 4.81 1.18
N LEU A 230 9.33 4.46 1.57
CA LEU A 230 9.75 3.11 1.91
C LEU A 230 9.38 2.80 3.38
N PRO A 231 9.14 1.51 3.71
CA PRO A 231 8.90 1.11 5.10
C PRO A 231 10.19 1.21 5.91
N GLU A 232 10.07 1.45 7.21
CA GLU A 232 11.20 1.71 8.13
C GLU A 232 12.23 0.56 8.13
N GLU A 233 11.77 -0.69 8.02
CA GLU A 233 12.63 -1.87 7.91
C GLU A 233 13.58 -1.81 6.70
N VAL A 234 13.09 -1.33 5.56
CA VAL A 234 13.88 -1.18 4.34
C VAL A 234 14.77 0.05 4.44
N GLN A 235 14.27 1.15 5.02
CA GLN A 235 15.07 2.35 5.25
C GLN A 235 16.28 2.03 6.15
N GLU A 236 16.08 1.32 7.26
CA GLU A 236 17.17 0.86 8.11
C GLU A 236 18.14 -0.07 7.40
N ALA A 237 17.65 -0.97 6.54
CA ALA A 237 18.49 -1.88 5.78
C ALA A 237 19.35 -1.12 4.76
N VAL A 238 18.79 -0.10 4.10
CA VAL A 238 19.49 0.82 3.21
C VAL A 238 20.54 1.61 3.99
N ASP A 239 20.19 2.19 5.14
CA ASP A 239 21.11 2.99 5.95
C ASP A 239 22.26 2.13 6.51
N LYS A 240 21.97 0.91 6.97
CA LYS A 240 22.99 -0.06 7.42
C LYS A 240 23.91 -0.46 6.26
N ARG A 241 23.36 -0.75 5.08
CA ARG A 241 24.15 -1.11 3.89
C ARG A 241 25.00 0.07 3.40
N GLY A 242 24.44 1.28 3.40
CA GLY A 242 25.13 2.51 3.08
C GLY A 242 26.29 2.80 4.04
N ALA A 243 26.05 2.66 5.35
CA ALA A 243 27.10 2.84 6.36
C ALA A 243 28.23 1.81 6.20
N MET A 244 27.90 0.53 5.97
CA MET A 244 28.90 -0.51 5.67
C MET A 244 29.71 -0.19 4.41
N SER A 245 29.03 0.22 3.34
CA SER A 245 29.69 0.54 2.06
C SER A 245 30.57 1.79 2.15
N ALA A 246 30.14 2.83 2.88
CA ALA A 246 30.91 4.05 3.05
C ALA A 246 32.18 3.83 3.88
N LEU A 247 32.08 2.96 4.89
CA LEU A 247 33.20 2.58 5.74
C LEU A 247 34.08 1.49 5.09
N GLY A 248 33.65 0.88 3.98
CA GLY A 248 34.37 -0.21 3.33
C GLY A 248 34.48 -1.47 4.19
N VAL A 249 33.56 -1.64 5.15
CA VAL A 249 33.61 -2.71 6.14
C VAL A 249 32.53 -3.76 5.89
N ASN A 250 32.87 -5.02 6.14
CA ASN A 250 31.88 -6.10 6.12
C ASN A 250 30.97 -6.02 7.36
N PHE A 251 29.81 -6.68 7.32
CA PHE A 251 28.83 -6.70 8.43
C PHE A 251 29.46 -7.02 9.79
N MET A 252 30.41 -7.95 9.83
CA MET A 252 31.11 -8.32 11.07
C MET A 252 31.98 -7.19 11.64
N GLN A 253 32.66 -6.44 10.77
CA GLN A 253 33.48 -5.28 11.14
C GLN A 253 32.62 -4.07 11.52
N TYR A 254 31.47 -3.90 10.86
CA TYR A 254 30.52 -2.85 11.21
C TYR A 254 29.91 -3.07 12.60
N GLN A 255 29.54 -4.33 12.92
CA GLN A 255 29.03 -4.66 14.24
C GLN A 255 30.08 -4.53 15.33
N SER A 256 31.34 -4.94 15.08
CA SER A 256 32.42 -4.74 16.05
C SER A 256 32.74 -3.26 16.26
N GLY A 257 32.74 -2.46 15.18
CA GLY A 257 32.93 -1.01 15.24
C GLY A 257 31.85 -0.30 16.07
N ARG A 258 30.57 -0.61 15.84
CA ARG A 258 29.46 -0.04 16.63
C ARG A 258 29.47 -0.47 18.09
N ALA A 259 29.90 -1.69 18.40
CA ALA A 259 30.06 -2.12 19.79
C ALA A 259 31.12 -1.28 20.53
N ILE A 260 32.26 -1.01 19.86
CA ILE A 260 33.33 -0.18 20.42
C ILE A 260 32.88 1.29 20.54
N GLU A 261 32.17 1.82 19.54
CA GLU A 261 31.64 3.18 19.55
C GLU A 261 30.61 3.41 20.67
N ASN A 262 29.67 2.47 20.87
CA ASN A 262 28.70 2.57 21.96
C ASN A 262 29.37 2.51 23.34
N ILE A 263 30.45 1.74 23.50
CA ILE A 263 31.26 1.75 24.73
C ILE A 263 31.94 3.11 24.90
N GLY A 264 32.49 3.69 23.83
CA GLY A 264 33.12 5.01 23.84
C GLY A 264 32.16 6.16 24.14
N ARG A 265 30.94 6.15 23.58
CA ARG A 265 29.93 7.19 23.81
C ARG A 265 29.36 7.13 25.23
N GLY A 266 29.14 5.92 25.76
CA GLY A 266 28.76 5.72 27.16
C GLY A 266 29.84 6.16 28.17
N ALA A 267 31.10 6.24 27.75
CA ALA A 267 32.19 6.81 28.54
C ALA A 267 32.33 8.34 28.37
N ALA A 268 31.97 8.88 27.20
CA ALA A 268 32.13 10.30 26.85
C ALA A 268 30.95 11.20 27.28
N GLU A 269 29.72 10.68 27.37
CA GLU A 269 28.53 11.45 27.77
C GLU A 269 28.44 11.78 29.28
N GLY A 270 29.46 11.46 30.07
CA GLY A 270 29.75 12.13 31.34
C GLY A 270 28.70 12.04 32.46
N GLY A 271 29.01 11.24 33.48
CA GLY A 271 28.87 11.70 34.87
C GLY A 271 27.53 11.45 35.57
N GLY A 272 27.29 10.19 35.94
CA GLY A 272 26.51 9.85 37.13
C GLY A 272 27.29 8.82 37.94
N GLU A 273 27.56 9.10 39.21
CA GLU A 273 28.39 8.33 40.17
C GLU A 273 27.87 6.91 40.51
N GLY A 274 27.24 6.24 39.56
CA GLY A 274 26.80 4.84 39.65
C GLY A 274 26.68 4.14 38.29
N ALA A 275 26.65 4.86 37.17
CA ALA A 275 26.57 4.28 35.83
C ALA A 275 27.97 4.02 35.22
N GLY A 276 28.95 4.86 35.57
CA GLY A 276 30.33 4.73 35.07
C GLY A 276 31.02 3.43 35.48
N PHE A 277 30.67 2.83 36.62
CA PHE A 277 31.27 1.57 37.09
C PHE A 277 30.68 0.32 36.41
N ALA A 278 29.41 0.35 35.98
CA ALA A 278 28.80 -0.76 35.25
C ALA A 278 29.24 -0.79 33.78
N THR A 279 29.42 0.39 33.16
CA THR A 279 29.96 0.51 31.79
C THR A 279 31.48 0.34 31.74
N LEU A 280 32.22 0.75 32.77
CA LEU A 280 33.63 0.34 32.95
C LEU A 280 33.74 -1.15 33.26
N GLY A 281 32.82 -1.78 33.99
CA GLY A 281 32.86 -3.24 34.22
C GLY A 281 32.74 -4.08 32.94
N ALA A 282 31.94 -3.63 31.97
CA ALA A 282 31.79 -4.28 30.67
C ALA A 282 32.88 -3.84 29.65
N GLY A 283 33.24 -2.55 29.62
CA GLY A 283 34.25 -1.99 28.72
C GLY A 283 35.69 -2.32 29.13
N MET A 284 35.96 -2.47 30.43
CA MET A 284 37.25 -2.90 30.98
C MET A 284 37.38 -4.43 30.97
N GLY A 285 36.28 -5.19 31.03
CA GLY A 285 36.27 -6.64 30.77
C GLY A 285 36.63 -6.98 29.31
N ALA A 286 36.14 -6.19 28.35
CA ALA A 286 36.52 -6.29 26.94
C ALA A 286 37.90 -5.66 26.63
N GLY A 287 38.24 -4.54 27.28
CA GLY A 287 39.53 -3.86 27.13
C GLY A 287 40.71 -4.62 27.72
N MET A 288 40.51 -5.37 28.82
CA MET A 288 41.51 -6.30 29.36
C MET A 288 41.66 -7.54 28.48
N GLY A 289 40.57 -8.02 27.87
CA GLY A 289 40.62 -9.11 26.89
C GLY A 289 41.44 -8.75 25.64
N MET A 290 41.30 -7.52 25.14
CA MET A 290 41.99 -7.03 23.94
C MET A 290 43.42 -6.51 24.22
N GLY A 291 43.65 -5.92 25.40
CA GLY A 291 44.97 -5.48 25.87
C GLY A 291 45.93 -6.64 26.13
N HIS A 292 45.41 -7.82 26.49
CA HIS A 292 46.23 -9.02 26.66
C HIS A 292 46.73 -9.58 25.30
N VAL A 293 45.90 -9.51 24.25
CA VAL A 293 46.30 -9.95 22.89
C VAL A 293 47.24 -8.96 22.21
N MET A 294 47.06 -7.65 22.44
CA MET A 294 47.90 -6.60 21.84
C MET A 294 49.22 -6.40 22.61
N GLY A 295 49.24 -6.61 23.93
CA GLY A 295 50.46 -6.60 24.73
C GLY A 295 51.42 -7.75 24.41
N GLN A 296 50.89 -8.90 23.99
CA GLN A 296 51.70 -10.05 23.60
C GLN A 296 52.27 -9.95 22.17
N ALA A 297 51.70 -9.09 21.32
CA ALA A 297 52.18 -8.84 19.96
C ALA A 297 53.31 -7.78 19.89
N MET A 298 53.50 -6.97 20.93
CA MET A 298 54.44 -5.83 20.90
C MET A 298 55.65 -5.97 21.85
N GLY A 299 55.75 -7.06 22.61
CA GLY A 299 56.82 -7.33 23.58
C GLY A 299 57.80 -8.46 23.22
N GLY A 300 57.97 -8.76 21.92
CA GLY A 300 58.79 -9.89 21.46
C GLY A 300 60.23 -9.51 21.09
N GLY A 301 61.14 -9.50 22.08
CA GLY A 301 62.57 -9.38 21.87
C GLY A 301 63.34 -10.55 22.51
N GLY A 302 63.96 -11.39 21.68
CA GLY A 302 65.15 -12.15 22.06
C GLY A 302 64.99 -13.63 22.43
N GLN A 303 65.42 -14.47 21.47
CA GLN A 303 66.28 -15.65 21.64
C GLN A 303 65.65 -17.07 21.54
N PRO A 304 66.29 -18.02 20.82
CA PRO A 304 65.68 -19.27 20.39
C PRO A 304 65.98 -20.43 21.34
N GLY A 305 64.97 -21.22 21.66
CA GLY A 305 65.06 -22.44 22.47
C GLY A 305 64.16 -23.52 21.91
N ALA A 306 64.75 -24.68 21.63
CA ALA A 306 64.13 -25.87 21.05
C ALA A 306 63.25 -26.64 22.06
N PHE A 307 62.54 -27.64 21.50
CA PHE A 307 61.83 -28.76 22.13
C PHE A 307 60.35 -28.57 22.53
N GLY A 308 59.48 -29.06 21.63
CA GLY A 308 58.67 -30.26 21.89
C GLY A 308 57.36 -30.11 22.65
N GLY A 309 56.24 -30.48 22.00
CA GLY A 309 55.04 -30.94 22.71
C GLY A 309 53.71 -30.38 22.21
N GLN A 310 53.06 -31.18 21.35
CA GLN A 310 51.60 -31.41 21.27
C GLN A 310 50.64 -30.22 21.11
N GLN A 311 50.18 -30.09 19.87
CA GLN A 311 49.01 -29.32 19.44
C GLN A 311 47.75 -30.21 19.55
N PRO A 312 46.66 -29.78 20.23
CA PRO A 312 45.35 -30.36 20.02
C PRO A 312 44.72 -29.70 18.78
N SER A 313 44.75 -30.40 17.66
CA SER A 313 43.98 -30.07 16.46
C SER A 313 42.55 -30.60 16.61
N SER A 314 41.59 -29.75 16.96
CA SER A 314 40.17 -30.06 16.74
C SER A 314 39.80 -29.69 15.30
N GLN A 315 40.00 -30.64 14.37
CA GLN A 315 39.39 -30.57 13.05
C GLN A 315 37.86 -30.60 13.20
N PRO A 316 37.11 -29.68 12.55
CA PRO A 316 35.67 -29.83 12.46
C PRO A 316 35.37 -31.05 11.57
N ALA A 317 34.58 -32.00 12.10
CA ALA A 317 34.17 -33.18 11.38
C ALA A 317 33.35 -32.79 10.13
N SER A 318 33.92 -33.04 8.94
CA SER A 318 33.23 -32.93 7.66
C SER A 318 32.53 -34.24 7.32
N VAL A 319 31.28 -34.19 6.87
CA VAL A 319 30.51 -35.34 6.36
C VAL A 319 30.29 -35.18 4.86
N SER A 320 30.17 -36.29 4.12
CA SER A 320 29.88 -36.23 2.69
C SER A 320 28.39 -36.04 2.42
N CYS A 321 28.06 -35.17 1.49
CA CYS A 321 26.69 -34.92 1.06
C CYS A 321 26.04 -36.19 0.52
N ILE A 322 24.83 -36.50 0.98
CA ILE A 322 24.10 -37.72 0.64
C ILE A 322 23.81 -37.81 -0.87
N LYS A 323 23.66 -36.68 -1.56
CA LYS A 323 23.28 -36.64 -2.99
C LYS A 323 24.46 -36.48 -3.94
N CYS A 324 25.39 -35.56 -3.66
CA CYS A 324 26.48 -35.24 -4.59
C CYS A 324 27.87 -35.67 -4.11
N GLY A 325 27.98 -36.27 -2.91
CA GLY A 325 29.24 -36.78 -2.37
C GLY A 325 30.24 -35.72 -1.90
N GLN A 326 29.97 -34.44 -2.12
CA GLN A 326 30.86 -33.34 -1.71
C GLN A 326 30.93 -33.19 -0.20
N GLN A 327 32.10 -32.84 0.33
CA GLN A 327 32.30 -32.62 1.76
C GLN A 327 31.54 -31.37 2.25
N ILE A 328 30.75 -31.54 3.29
CA ILE A 328 29.94 -30.50 3.93
C ILE A 328 30.20 -30.53 5.44
N ALA A 329 30.03 -29.38 6.10
CA ALA A 329 30.19 -29.30 7.55
C ALA A 329 29.08 -30.10 8.28
N GLN A 330 29.43 -30.84 9.33
CA GLN A 330 28.43 -31.53 10.17
C GLN A 330 27.30 -30.57 10.61
N GLY A 331 26.06 -31.02 10.49
CA GLY A 331 24.87 -30.25 10.92
C GLY A 331 24.32 -29.25 9.90
N THR A 332 24.86 -29.20 8.68
CA THR A 332 24.23 -28.42 7.59
C THR A 332 22.85 -29.00 7.26
N LYS A 333 21.82 -28.16 7.22
CA LYS A 333 20.44 -28.57 6.90
C LYS A 333 20.21 -28.81 5.41
N PHE A 334 20.97 -28.12 4.56
CA PHE A 334 20.95 -28.25 3.11
C PHE A 334 22.39 -28.21 2.58
N CYS A 335 22.70 -29.02 1.57
CA CYS A 335 24.02 -29.04 0.97
C CYS A 335 24.26 -27.72 0.21
N PRO A 336 25.33 -26.96 0.53
CA PRO A 336 25.64 -25.69 -0.15
C PRO A 336 26.05 -25.86 -1.62
N HIS A 337 26.38 -27.08 -2.06
CA HIS A 337 26.78 -27.35 -3.45
C HIS A 337 25.64 -27.81 -4.36
N CYS A 338 24.64 -28.54 -3.85
CA CYS A 338 23.57 -29.11 -4.68
C CYS A 338 22.15 -28.84 -4.17
N GLY A 339 22.00 -28.16 -3.02
CA GLY A 339 20.72 -27.75 -2.46
C GLY A 339 19.87 -28.86 -1.81
N SER A 340 20.35 -30.11 -1.76
CA SER A 340 19.56 -31.19 -1.13
C SER A 340 19.54 -31.08 0.39
N PRO A 341 18.40 -31.31 1.07
CA PRO A 341 18.35 -31.36 2.53
C PRO A 341 19.27 -32.46 3.06
N GLN A 342 19.99 -32.18 4.14
CA GLN A 342 20.95 -33.06 4.80
C GLN A 342 20.57 -33.35 6.26
N ALA A 343 19.42 -32.81 6.71
CA ALA A 343 18.86 -33.11 8.02
C ALA A 343 18.14 -34.47 7.98
N GLU A 344 18.70 -35.45 8.67
CA GLU A 344 17.98 -36.68 9.02
C GLU A 344 16.87 -36.32 10.02
N GLU A 345 15.60 -36.40 9.63
CA GLU A 345 14.46 -36.17 10.52
C GLU A 345 14.45 -37.24 11.61
N MET A 346 14.75 -36.84 12.85
CA MET A 346 14.63 -37.69 14.03
C MET A 346 13.23 -37.53 14.63
N VAL A 347 12.56 -38.65 14.87
CA VAL A 347 11.26 -38.77 15.55
C VAL A 347 11.51 -39.40 16.91
N THR A 348 10.94 -38.80 17.96
CA THR A 348 11.06 -39.31 19.32
C THR A 348 10.16 -40.52 19.52
N CYS A 349 10.71 -41.62 20.04
CA CYS A 349 9.95 -42.81 20.38
C CYS A 349 9.00 -42.52 21.55
N GLY A 350 7.70 -42.71 21.34
CA GLY A 350 6.68 -42.42 22.36
C GLY A 350 6.79 -43.26 23.63
N THR A 351 7.44 -44.43 23.58
CA THR A 351 7.54 -45.37 24.71
C THR A 351 8.74 -45.11 25.62
N CYS A 352 9.92 -44.83 25.06
CA CYS A 352 11.17 -44.68 25.83
C CYS A 352 11.79 -43.28 25.73
N GLY A 353 11.26 -42.41 24.86
CA GLY A 353 11.80 -41.05 24.65
C GLY A 353 13.07 -40.99 23.80
N ALA A 354 13.58 -42.11 23.28
CA ALA A 354 14.77 -42.12 22.43
C ALA A 354 14.52 -41.42 21.08
N SER A 355 15.51 -40.68 20.58
CA SER A 355 15.44 -40.05 19.26
C SER A 355 15.79 -41.07 18.17
N VAL A 356 14.82 -41.40 17.31
CA VAL A 356 14.93 -42.46 16.29
C VAL A 356 14.77 -41.86 14.89
N LYS A 357 15.51 -42.35 13.89
CA LYS A 357 15.36 -41.88 12.51
C LYS A 357 13.94 -42.16 11.98
N LYS A 358 13.33 -41.18 11.31
CA LYS A 358 12.01 -41.31 10.67
C LYS A 358 12.03 -42.42 9.62
N GLY A 359 11.05 -43.33 9.68
CA GLY A 359 10.92 -44.48 8.77
C GLY A 359 11.32 -45.85 9.35
N MET A 360 11.84 -45.89 10.58
CA MET A 360 12.11 -47.15 11.28
C MET A 360 10.81 -47.77 11.83
N LYS A 361 10.51 -49.02 11.46
CA LYS A 361 9.31 -49.75 11.92
C LYS A 361 9.31 -50.08 13.41
N PHE A 362 10.50 -50.19 14.01
CA PHE A 362 10.70 -50.47 15.43
C PHE A 362 11.77 -49.53 15.99
N CYS A 363 11.61 -49.14 17.25
CA CYS A 363 12.61 -48.35 17.96
C CYS A 363 13.88 -49.21 18.20
N PRO A 364 15.07 -48.78 17.77
CA PRO A 364 16.30 -49.53 17.96
C PRO A 364 16.76 -49.61 19.43
N GLU A 365 16.28 -48.72 20.30
CA GLU A 365 16.66 -48.69 21.72
C GLU A 365 15.76 -49.57 22.60
N CYS A 366 14.44 -49.60 22.37
CA CYS A 366 13.51 -50.34 23.23
C CYS A 366 12.67 -51.40 22.50
N GLY A 367 12.86 -51.57 21.19
CA GLY A 367 12.18 -52.60 20.38
C GLY A 367 10.69 -52.34 20.12
N SER A 368 10.11 -51.24 20.61
CA SER A 368 8.68 -50.98 20.44
C SER A 368 8.34 -50.57 18.99
N PRO A 369 7.22 -51.04 18.42
CA PRO A 369 6.80 -50.65 17.08
C PRO A 369 6.51 -49.14 17.04
N MET A 370 7.07 -48.47 16.04
CA MET A 370 6.83 -47.05 15.79
C MET A 370 5.58 -46.96 14.89
N GLU A 371 4.40 -46.86 15.50
CA GLU A 371 3.14 -46.78 14.76
C GLU A 371 2.99 -45.43 14.05
N GLN A 372 3.39 -45.37 12.78
CA GLN A 372 2.90 -44.38 11.83
C GLN A 372 2.67 -45.03 10.47
N GLY A 373 1.69 -45.94 10.41
CA GLY A 373 0.90 -46.14 9.21
C GLY A 373 -0.42 -45.36 9.34
N PRO A 374 -0.98 -44.78 8.27
CA PRO A 374 -2.25 -44.06 8.35
C PRO A 374 -3.34 -45.00 8.89
N LYS A 375 -3.99 -44.61 10.01
CA LYS A 375 -5.13 -45.35 10.55
C LYS A 375 -6.24 -45.33 9.50
N LYS A 376 -6.68 -46.50 9.03
CA LYS A 376 -7.82 -46.59 8.10
C LYS A 376 -9.12 -46.60 8.88
N CYS A 377 -10.13 -45.91 8.35
CA CYS A 377 -11.46 -45.91 8.94
C CYS A 377 -12.04 -47.33 8.97
N SER A 378 -12.47 -47.78 10.14
CA SER A 378 -13.04 -49.12 10.37
C SER A 378 -14.30 -49.40 9.56
N LYS A 379 -15.02 -48.36 9.08
CA LYS A 379 -16.26 -48.51 8.32
C LYS A 379 -16.09 -48.33 6.81
N CYS A 380 -15.33 -47.33 6.36
CA CYS A 380 -15.23 -47.00 4.93
C CYS A 380 -13.83 -47.22 4.33
N GLY A 381 -12.85 -47.64 5.12
CA GLY A 381 -11.50 -47.96 4.64
C GLY A 381 -10.63 -46.76 4.25
N GLU A 382 -11.17 -45.54 4.32
CA GLU A 382 -10.48 -44.29 3.98
C GLU A 382 -9.35 -44.00 4.97
N GLU A 383 -8.22 -43.47 4.47
CA GLU A 383 -7.09 -43.09 5.30
C GLU A 383 -7.43 -41.87 6.16
N LEU A 384 -7.34 -42.03 7.49
CA LEU A 384 -7.58 -40.94 8.43
C LEU A 384 -6.28 -40.15 8.62
N SER A 385 -6.37 -38.84 8.41
CA SER A 385 -5.31 -37.90 8.74
C SER A 385 -4.98 -37.95 10.23
N ALA A 386 -3.70 -37.76 10.59
CA ALA A 386 -3.27 -37.80 11.99
C ALA A 386 -4.03 -36.75 12.83
N GLY A 387 -4.77 -37.20 13.85
CA GLY A 387 -5.46 -36.33 14.83
C GLY A 387 -6.95 -36.05 14.57
N THR A 388 -7.57 -36.59 13.50
CA THR A 388 -9.02 -36.43 13.28
C THR A 388 -9.85 -37.32 14.20
N LYS A 389 -10.78 -36.73 14.98
CA LYS A 389 -11.71 -37.45 15.87
C LYS A 389 -12.85 -38.18 15.15
N PHE A 390 -13.12 -37.81 13.89
CA PHE A 390 -14.18 -38.39 13.06
C PHE A 390 -13.66 -38.56 11.64
N CYS A 391 -14.11 -39.61 10.96
CA CYS A 391 -13.82 -39.84 9.56
C CYS A 391 -14.51 -38.78 8.69
N SER A 392 -13.73 -38.06 7.88
CA SER A 392 -14.21 -37.01 6.98
C SER A 392 -15.19 -37.50 5.92
N ASN A 393 -15.14 -38.80 5.58
CA ASN A 393 -15.96 -39.40 4.54
C ASN A 393 -17.29 -39.96 5.09
N CYS A 394 -17.25 -40.72 6.19
CA CYS A 394 -18.43 -41.42 6.71
C CYS A 394 -18.93 -40.96 8.09
N GLY A 395 -18.27 -39.97 8.71
CA GLY A 395 -18.65 -39.39 10.01
C GLY A 395 -18.45 -40.31 11.22
N THR A 396 -17.92 -41.53 11.03
CA THR A 396 -17.69 -42.49 12.12
C THR A 396 -16.53 -42.00 13.00
N PRO A 397 -16.64 -42.05 14.34
CA PRO A 397 -15.55 -41.66 15.21
C PRO A 397 -14.29 -42.48 14.92
N ALA A 398 -13.15 -41.81 14.90
CA ALA A 398 -11.85 -42.45 14.70
C ALA A 398 -11.41 -43.09 16.02
N GLU A 399 -11.32 -44.43 16.05
CA GLU A 399 -10.75 -45.19 17.20
C GLU A 399 -9.22 -45.26 17.15
#